data_AF-A0ABD0PE30-F1
#
_entry.id   AF-A0ABD0PE30-F1
#
_cell.length_a   1.000
_cell.length_b   1.000
_cell.length_c   1.000
_cell.angle_alpha   90.00
_cell.angle_beta   90.00
_cell.angle_gamma   90.00
#
_symmetry.space_group_name_H-M   'P 1'
#
loop_
_entity.id
_entity.type
_entity.pdbx_description
1 polymer ?
#
loop_
_entity_poly.entity_id
_entity_poly.type
_entity_poly.pdbx_seq_one_letter_code
_entity_poly.pdbx_strand_id
1 'polypeptide(L)'
;DQQCAYNSTARAASCKGYKEIPEGNERALTAAVAKVGPVSVGIDAMQSTFLYYKSGVYYDPNCNKDDVNHAVLAVGYGATPKGKKYWIVKN
;
A
#
# COMPACT_ATOMS: atom_id res chain seq x y z
N ASP A 1 -3.46 5.84 -26.32
CA ASP A 1 -4.57 5.21 -25.58
C ASP A 1 -5.09 3.99 -26.31
N GLN A 2 -5.48 2.96 -25.57
CA GLN A 2 -6.10 1.75 -26.10
C GLN A 2 -7.61 1.80 -25.87
N GLN A 3 -8.39 1.10 -26.70
CA GLN A 3 -9.84 1.06 -26.56
C GLN A 3 -10.29 0.10 -25.46
N CYS A 4 -11.31 0.49 -24.69
CA CYS A 4 -11.86 -0.34 -23.61
C CYS A 4 -12.47 -1.63 -24.17
N ALA A 5 -11.93 -2.78 -23.75
CA ALA A 5 -12.40 -4.12 -24.14
C ALA A 5 -13.29 -4.78 -23.05
N TYR A 6 -13.98 -3.97 -22.24
CA TYR A 6 -14.84 -4.48 -21.18
C TYR A 6 -15.98 -5.34 -21.76
N ASN A 7 -16.14 -6.55 -21.22
CA ASN A 7 -17.23 -7.46 -21.55
C ASN A 7 -18.05 -7.77 -20.29
N SER A 8 -19.31 -7.34 -20.27
CA SER A 8 -20.21 -7.52 -19.13
C SER A 8 -20.50 -8.99 -18.80
N THR A 9 -20.43 -9.90 -19.78
CA THR A 9 -20.64 -11.35 -19.56
C THR A 9 -19.44 -12.02 -18.90
N ALA A 10 -18.24 -11.43 -18.99
CA ALA A 10 -17.01 -11.93 -18.37
C ALA A 10 -16.71 -11.31 -16.99
N ARG A 11 -17.67 -10.57 -16.40
CA ARG A 11 -17.47 -9.89 -15.12
C ARG A 11 -17.31 -10.89 -13.96
N ALA A 12 -16.11 -10.96 -13.38
CA ALA A 12 -15.80 -11.87 -12.27
C ALA A 12 -16.14 -11.32 -10.87
N ALA A 13 -16.21 -10.00 -10.71
CA ALA A 13 -16.52 -9.34 -9.44
C ALA A 13 -17.21 -7.99 -9.65
N SER A 14 -17.82 -7.47 -8.60
CA SER A 14 -18.36 -6.11 -8.54
C SER A 14 -18.02 -5.48 -7.20
N CYS A 15 -17.85 -4.15 -7.19
CA CYS A 15 -17.60 -3.39 -5.99
C CYS A 15 -18.90 -2.72 -5.54
N LYS A 16 -19.31 -2.95 -4.29
CA LYS A 16 -20.50 -2.29 -3.70
C LYS A 16 -20.17 -0.94 -3.04
N GLY A 17 -18.89 -0.64 -2.83
CA GLY A 17 -18.41 0.56 -2.17
C GLY A 17 -17.01 0.37 -1.61
N TYR A 18 -16.43 1.45 -1.08
CA TYR A 18 -15.14 1.46 -0.42
C TYR A 18 -15.23 2.15 0.93
N LYS A 19 -14.19 2.00 1.75
CA LYS A 19 -13.99 2.76 2.97
C LYS A 19 -12.58 3.31 2.97
N GLU A 20 -12.45 4.51 3.51
CA GLU A 20 -11.16 5.15 3.69
C GLU A 20 -10.73 5.02 5.16
N ILE A 21 -9.43 4.83 5.34
CA ILE A 21 -8.81 4.86 6.66
C ILE A 21 -8.49 6.32 6.97
N PRO A 22 -8.69 6.79 8.21
CA PRO A 22 -8.29 8.14 8.59
C PRO A 22 -6.84 8.43 8.22
N GLU A 23 -6.62 9.58 7.58
CA GLU A 23 -5.32 9.99 7.05
C GLU A 23 -4.23 9.92 8.14
N GLY A 24 -3.07 9.37 7.78
CA GLY A 24 -1.92 9.22 8.67
C GLY A 24 -2.11 8.25 9.85
N ASN A 25 -3.26 7.57 9.98
CA ASN A 25 -3.54 6.70 11.11
C ASN A 25 -3.07 5.25 10.87
N GLU A 26 -1.78 5.00 11.08
CA GLU A 26 -1.19 3.66 10.92
C GLU A 26 -1.80 2.60 11.84
N ARG A 27 -2.36 2.99 13.01
CA ARG A 27 -3.05 2.05 13.90
C ARG A 27 -4.38 1.58 13.30
N ALA A 28 -5.13 2.49 12.68
CA ALA A 28 -6.35 2.15 11.96
C ALA A 28 -6.04 1.30 10.73
N LEU A 29 -4.96 1.62 10.00
CA LEU A 29 -4.47 0.78 8.89
C LEU A 29 -4.10 -0.62 9.36
N THR A 30 -3.41 -0.75 10.49
CA THR A 30 -3.04 -2.05 11.08
C THR A 30 -4.28 -2.88 11.37
N ALA A 31 -5.30 -2.25 11.99
CA ALA A 31 -6.56 -2.91 12.28
C ALA A 31 -7.32 -3.31 11.01
N ALA A 32 -7.30 -2.49 9.96
CA ALA A 32 -7.93 -2.80 8.68
C ALA A 32 -7.24 -3.99 8.00
N VAL A 33 -5.91 -3.98 7.92
CA VAL A 33 -5.13 -5.08 7.33
C VAL A 33 -5.39 -6.39 8.08
N ALA A 34 -5.43 -6.35 9.41
CA ALA A 34 -5.66 -7.53 10.24
C ALA A 34 -7.09 -8.10 10.12
N LYS A 35 -8.11 -7.24 10.01
CA LYS A 35 -9.52 -7.66 10.10
C LYS A 35 -10.19 -7.86 8.74
N VAL A 36 -9.71 -7.16 7.70
CA VAL A 36 -10.34 -7.13 6.37
C VAL A 36 -9.46 -7.84 5.35
N GLY A 37 -8.14 -7.67 5.43
CA GLY A 37 -7.17 -8.20 4.45
C GLY A 37 -6.40 -7.09 3.75
N PRO A 38 -5.84 -7.33 2.54
CA PRO A 38 -5.01 -6.36 1.86
C PRO A 38 -5.68 -4.99 1.63
N VAL A 39 -4.93 -3.92 1.83
CA VAL A 39 -5.42 -2.53 1.73
C VAL A 39 -4.58 -1.75 0.73
N SER A 40 -5.23 -1.08 -0.23
CA SER A 40 -4.57 -0.15 -1.14
C SER A 40 -4.05 1.07 -0.38
N VAL A 41 -2.79 1.45 -0.62
CA VAL A 41 -2.15 2.61 0.02
C VAL A 41 -1.35 3.41 -1.00
N GLY A 42 -1.19 4.71 -0.76
CA GLY A 42 -0.30 5.57 -1.52
C GLY A 42 1.00 5.81 -0.75
N ILE A 43 2.11 5.89 -1.47
CA ILE A 43 3.44 6.23 -0.94
C ILE A 43 4.12 7.27 -1.83
N ASP A 44 5.14 7.93 -1.28
CA ASP A 44 6.16 8.61 -2.07
C ASP A 44 7.21 7.57 -2.51
N ALA A 45 7.36 7.39 -3.83
CA ALA A 45 8.30 6.47 -4.44
C ALA A 45 9.36 7.18 -5.30
N MET A 46 9.54 8.50 -5.15
CA MET A 46 10.47 9.28 -5.98
C MET A 46 11.94 9.10 -5.58
N GLN A 47 12.22 8.64 -4.37
CA GLN A 47 13.60 8.49 -3.90
C GLN A 47 14.30 7.35 -4.66
N SER A 48 15.52 7.61 -5.13
CA SER A 48 16.36 6.59 -5.77
C SER A 48 16.63 5.39 -4.84
N THR A 49 16.64 5.62 -3.53
CA THR A 49 16.74 4.58 -2.50
C THR A 49 15.57 3.59 -2.56
N PHE A 50 14.36 4.05 -2.92
CA PHE A 50 13.21 3.17 -3.14
C PHE A 50 13.31 2.43 -4.46
N LEU A 51 13.66 3.13 -5.54
CA LEU A 51 13.82 2.54 -6.88
C LEU A 51 14.80 1.36 -6.90
N TYR A 52 15.91 1.48 -6.15
CA TYR A 52 16.95 0.45 -6.07
C TYR A 52 16.85 -0.43 -4.82
N TYR A 53 15.77 -0.33 -4.06
CA TYR A 53 15.54 -1.17 -2.88
C TYR A 53 15.57 -2.66 -3.26
N LYS A 54 16.22 -3.48 -2.43
CA LYS A 54 16.37 -4.94 -2.66
C LYS A 54 15.86 -5.78 -1.51
N SER A 55 16.19 -5.40 -0.27
CA SER A 55 15.85 -6.18 0.92
C SER A 55 15.98 -5.36 2.21
N GLY A 56 15.41 -5.86 3.30
CA GLY A 56 15.46 -5.23 4.62
C GLY A 56 14.16 -4.55 5.01
N VAL A 57 14.25 -3.53 5.87
CA VAL A 57 13.12 -2.65 6.21
C VAL A 57 13.45 -1.27 5.70
N TYR A 58 12.83 -0.89 4.58
CA TYR A 58 12.99 0.41 3.95
C TYR A 58 12.58 1.55 4.89
N TYR A 59 13.38 2.62 4.89
CA TYR A 59 13.12 3.87 5.59
C TYR A 59 14.02 4.94 4.96
N ASP A 60 13.44 6.06 4.55
CA ASP A 60 14.17 7.21 4.02
C ASP A 60 13.63 8.49 4.68
N PRO A 61 14.48 9.29 5.36
CA PRO A 61 14.04 10.55 5.98
C PRO A 61 13.60 11.61 4.95
N ASN A 62 13.92 11.45 3.67
CA ASN A 62 13.48 12.35 2.59
C ASN A 62 12.16 11.93 1.95
N CYS A 63 11.53 10.85 2.42
CA CYS A 63 10.18 10.46 2.01
C CYS A 63 9.19 11.56 2.44
N ASN A 64 8.47 12.11 1.46
CA ASN A 64 7.52 13.19 1.71
C ASN A 64 6.09 12.66 1.79
N LYS A 65 5.50 12.68 2.98
CA LYS A 65 4.12 12.24 3.21
C LYS A 65 3.07 13.05 2.42
N ASP A 66 3.42 14.27 2.00
CA ASP A 66 2.52 15.17 1.28
C ASP A 66 2.66 15.04 -0.25
N ASP A 67 3.64 14.26 -0.74
CA ASP A 67 3.90 14.01 -2.17
C ASP A 67 3.72 12.52 -2.52
N VAL A 68 2.51 12.02 -2.27
CA VAL A 68 2.13 10.65 -2.61
C VAL A 68 1.96 10.52 -4.13
N ASN A 69 2.81 9.71 -4.75
CA ASN A 69 2.92 9.59 -6.21
C ASN A 69 2.79 8.15 -6.73
N HIS A 70 2.76 7.15 -5.84
CA HIS A 70 2.70 5.75 -6.23
C HIS A 70 1.71 4.94 -5.39
N ALA A 71 0.92 4.09 -6.04
CA ALA A 71 -0.08 3.24 -5.41
C ALA A 71 0.44 1.81 -5.26
N VAL A 72 0.37 1.27 -4.05
CA VAL A 72 0.83 -0.09 -3.69
C VAL A 72 -0.20 -0.79 -2.80
N LEU A 73 0.07 -2.05 -2.45
CA LEU A 73 -0.84 -2.85 -1.62
C LEU A 73 -0.17 -3.27 -0.32
N ALA A 74 -0.70 -2.81 0.82
CA ALA A 74 -0.31 -3.31 2.13
C ALA A 74 -0.96 -4.69 2.35
N VAL A 75 -0.14 -5.74 2.45
CA VAL A 75 -0.60 -7.14 2.58
C VAL A 75 -0.36 -7.72 3.97
N GLY A 76 0.36 -6.99 4.82
CA GLY A 76 0.67 -7.42 6.19
C GLY A 76 1.54 -6.41 6.93
N TYR A 77 1.85 -6.72 8.18
CA TYR A 77 2.73 -5.93 9.03
C TYR A 77 3.47 -6.87 9.99
N GLY A 78 4.58 -6.40 10.55
CA GLY A 78 5.37 -7.18 11.49
C GLY A 78 6.35 -6.34 12.29
N ALA A 79 7.18 -7.03 13.07
CA ALA A 79 8.27 -6.42 13.81
C ALA A 79 9.52 -7.30 13.68
N THR A 80 10.67 -6.65 13.51
CA THR A 80 11.97 -7.34 13.58
C THR A 80 12.22 -7.86 15.00
N PRO A 81 13.16 -8.80 15.21
CA PRO A 81 13.53 -9.25 16.56
C PRO A 81 13.97 -8.14 17.51
N LYS A 82 14.48 -7.02 16.95
CA LYS A 82 14.88 -5.82 17.69
C LYS A 82 13.74 -4.81 17.91
N GLY A 83 12.50 -5.17 17.56
CA GLY A 83 11.31 -4.33 17.75
C GLY A 83 11.03 -3.28 16.67
N LYS A 84 11.87 -3.15 15.63
CA LYS A 84 11.57 -2.26 14.49
C LYS A 84 10.35 -2.76 13.73
N LYS A 85 9.26 -2.00 13.72
CA LYS A 85 8.00 -2.32 13.03
C LYS A 85 8.13 -2.06 11.52
N TYR A 86 7.39 -2.80 10.71
CA TYR A 86 7.38 -2.65 9.26
C TYR A 86 6.06 -3.08 8.63
N TRP A 87 5.78 -2.52 7.45
CA TRP A 87 4.73 -2.97 6.54
C TRP A 87 5.29 -3.98 5.55
N ILE A 88 4.48 -4.96 5.16
CA ILE A 88 4.74 -5.84 4.03
C ILE A 88 3.93 -5.26 2.87
N VAL A 89 4.63 -4.77 1.85
CA VAL A 89 4.05 -4.06 0.71
C VAL A 89 4.29 -4.87 -0.56
N LYS A 90 3.24 -5.02 -1.36
CA LYS A 90 3.31 -5.55 -2.72
C LYS A 90 3.37 -4.36 -3.69
N ASN A 91 4.46 -4.32 -4.45
CA ASN A 91 4.72 -3.40 -5.55
C ASN A 91 4.72 -4.21 -6.86
#